data_AF-A0AAJ1LMY9-F1
#
_entry.id   AF-A0AAJ1LMY9-F1
#
_cell.length_a   1.000
_cell.length_b   1.000
_cell.length_c   1.000
_cell.angle_alpha   90.00
_cell.angle_beta   90.00
_cell.angle_gamma   90.00
#
_symmetry.space_group_name_H-M   'P 1'
#
loop_
_entity.id
_entity.type
_entity.pdbx_description
1 polymer ?
#
loop_
_entity_poly.entity_id
_entity_poly.type
_entity_poly.pdbx_seq_one_letter_code
_entity_poly.pdbx_strand_id
1 'polypeptide(L)'
;MNYSTASKDVFEKYLLLLLDGIDSKFASNPSYFYGLAGIGDAFLDAYHYFNNELYLQKAYEIFQSIQLFKVPFEGNHYYPGVDLLNLGLDFEKGLAGILYFYKKLNQTMKSKDNSLLQNTSC
;
A
#
# COMPACT_ATOMS: atom_id res chain seq x y z
N MET A 1 16.92 31.93 -12.15
CA MET A 1 16.95 30.55 -11.62
C MET A 1 15.73 30.38 -10.73
N ASN A 2 14.79 29.51 -11.11
CA ASN A 2 13.58 29.24 -10.33
C ASN A 2 13.93 28.28 -9.19
N TYR A 3 14.16 28.81 -7.99
CA TYR A 3 14.47 28.00 -6.79
C TYR A 3 13.36 26.98 -6.45
N SER A 4 12.12 27.26 -6.86
CA SER A 4 10.96 26.39 -6.65
C SER A 4 11.08 25.03 -7.36
N THR A 5 11.46 25.02 -8.65
CA THR A 5 11.59 23.76 -9.41
C THR A 5 12.78 22.93 -8.94
N ALA A 6 13.90 23.59 -8.63
CA ALA A 6 15.10 22.92 -8.10
C ALA A 6 14.84 22.21 -6.75
N SER A 7 13.96 22.78 -5.89
CA SER A 7 13.60 22.15 -4.62
C SER A 7 12.72 20.91 -4.80
N LYS A 8 11.83 20.93 -5.80
CA LYS A 8 10.94 19.81 -6.14
C LYS A 8 11.72 18.62 -6.68
N ASP A 9 12.64 18.86 -7.61
CA ASP A 9 13.45 17.79 -8.24
C ASP A 9 14.32 17.05 -7.21
N VAL A 10 14.87 17.79 -6.24
CA VAL A 10 15.64 17.20 -5.13
C VAL A 10 14.73 16.36 -4.24
N PHE A 11 13.54 16.84 -3.91
CA PHE A 11 12.57 16.10 -3.10
C PHE A 11 12.14 14.80 -3.79
N GLU A 12 11.78 14.86 -5.07
CA GLU A 12 11.37 13.68 -5.84
C GLU A 12 12.49 12.64 -5.94
N LYS A 13 13.74 13.08 -6.11
CA LYS A 13 14.90 12.18 -6.07
C LYS A 13 14.97 11.39 -4.76
N TYR A 14 14.79 12.04 -3.62
CA TYR A 14 14.81 11.35 -2.32
C TYR A 14 13.59 10.48 -2.11
N LEU A 15 12.41 10.91 -2.58
CA LEU A 15 11.20 10.09 -2.52
C LEU A 15 11.35 8.79 -3.31
N LEU A 16 11.94 8.85 -4.52
CA LEU A 16 12.23 7.66 -5.31
C LEU A 16 13.20 6.72 -4.60
N LEU A 17 14.27 7.26 -3.99
CA LEU A 17 15.22 6.45 -3.20
C LEU A 17 14.54 5.75 -2.00
N LEU A 18 13.60 6.42 -1.34
CA LEU A 18 12.83 5.83 -0.25
C LEU A 18 11.90 4.73 -0.75
N LEU A 19 11.22 4.95 -1.88
CA LEU A 19 10.34 3.96 -2.49
C LEU A 19 11.09 2.70 -2.93
N ASP A 20 12.30 2.86 -3.46
CA ASP A 20 13.18 1.73 -3.77
C ASP A 20 13.67 1.02 -2.49
N GLY A 21 13.92 1.76 -1.41
CA GLY A 21 14.36 1.22 -0.13
C GLY A 21 13.30 0.39 0.61
N ILE A 22 12.01 0.71 0.44
CA ILE A 22 10.90 -0.05 1.04
C ILE A 22 10.40 -1.18 0.14
N ASP A 23 10.86 -1.26 -1.11
CA ASP A 23 10.52 -2.31 -2.07
C ASP A 23 11.26 -3.61 -1.74
N SER A 24 10.84 -4.24 -0.64
CA SER A 24 11.41 -5.49 -0.15
C SER A 24 10.45 -6.66 -0.37
N LYS A 25 11.01 -7.77 -0.86
CA LYS A 25 10.30 -9.06 -0.99
C LYS A 25 10.16 -9.81 0.33
N PHE A 26 10.82 -9.35 1.39
CA PHE A 26 10.80 -10.02 2.69
C PHE A 26 9.66 -9.48 3.55
N ALA A 27 8.69 -10.34 3.83
CA ALA A 27 7.56 -10.02 4.68
C ALA A 27 7.91 -10.17 6.16
N SER A 28 7.96 -9.07 6.92
CA SER A 28 8.22 -9.10 8.37
C SER A 28 6.94 -9.27 9.19
N ASN A 29 5.86 -8.57 8.84
CA ASN A 29 4.54 -8.65 9.47
C ASN A 29 3.51 -7.87 8.63
N PRO A 30 2.19 -8.11 8.80
CA PRO A 30 1.18 -7.47 7.96
C PRO A 30 0.75 -6.06 8.42
N SER A 31 1.25 -5.55 9.55
CA SER A 31 0.74 -4.32 10.19
C SER A 31 0.91 -3.05 9.37
N TYR A 32 0.25 -1.96 9.80
CA TYR A 32 0.30 -0.68 9.10
C TYR A 32 1.54 0.14 9.46
N PHE A 33 1.91 0.28 10.73
CA PHE A 33 3.01 1.17 11.13
C PHE A 33 4.39 0.58 10.85
N TYR A 34 4.54 -0.74 10.95
CA TYR A 34 5.84 -1.43 10.90
C TYR A 34 5.88 -2.58 9.90
N GLY A 35 4.90 -2.64 9.00
CA GLY A 35 4.67 -3.82 8.18
C GLY A 35 4.20 -3.51 6.77
N LEU A 36 3.75 -4.58 6.12
CA LEU A 36 3.38 -4.57 4.72
C LEU A 36 2.25 -3.58 4.40
N ALA A 37 1.25 -3.39 5.27
CA ALA A 37 0.12 -2.51 4.95
C ALA A 37 0.54 -1.05 4.79
N GLY A 38 1.51 -0.55 5.58
CA GLY A 38 2.05 0.79 5.42
C GLY A 38 2.88 0.95 4.15
N ILE A 39 3.66 -0.07 3.79
CA ILE A 39 4.44 -0.08 2.53
C ILE A 39 3.49 -0.05 1.32
N GLY A 40 2.44 -0.88 1.34
CA GLY A 40 1.42 -0.88 0.31
C GLY A 40 0.72 0.46 0.19
N ASP A 41 0.46 1.12 1.32
CA ASP A 41 -0.16 2.44 1.34
C ASP A 41 0.77 3.54 0.79
N ALA A 42 2.07 3.47 1.10
CA ALA A 42 3.07 4.35 0.50
C ALA A 42 3.17 4.19 -1.02
N PHE A 43 3.04 2.96 -1.54
CA PHE A 43 2.97 2.74 -2.99
C PHE A 43 1.67 3.28 -3.60
N LEU A 44 0.53 3.25 -2.90
CA LEU A 44 -0.67 3.93 -3.37
C LEU A 44 -0.49 5.44 -3.45
N ASP A 45 0.13 6.04 -2.43
CA ASP A 45 0.43 7.47 -2.44
C ASP A 45 1.40 7.83 -3.58
N ALA A 46 2.41 6.98 -3.85
CA ALA A 46 3.31 7.14 -4.99
C ALA A 46 2.59 7.00 -6.35
N TYR A 47 1.62 6.08 -6.47
CA TYR A 47 0.78 5.98 -7.66
C TYR A 47 0.03 7.29 -7.91
N HIS A 48 -0.61 7.86 -6.90
CA HIS A 48 -1.36 9.11 -7.03
C HIS A 48 -0.45 10.31 -7.30
N TYR A 49 0.76 10.35 -6.72
CA TYR A 49 1.71 11.45 -6.90
C TYR A 49 2.38 11.43 -8.28
N PHE A 50 2.91 10.28 -8.70
CA PHE A 50 3.66 10.15 -9.95
C PHE A 50 2.80 9.74 -11.16
N ASN A 51 1.55 9.33 -10.94
CA ASN A 51 0.68 8.75 -11.96
C ASN A 51 1.33 7.60 -12.74
N ASN A 52 2.10 6.76 -12.03
CA ASN A 52 2.84 5.64 -12.60
C ASN A 52 2.26 4.30 -12.12
N GLU A 53 1.72 3.54 -13.06
CA GLU A 53 1.04 2.26 -12.83
C GLU A 53 1.89 1.19 -12.13
N LEU A 54 3.22 1.28 -12.24
CA LEU A 54 4.12 0.40 -11.50
C LEU A 54 3.83 0.43 -10.00
N TYR A 55 3.51 1.60 -9.43
CA TYR A 55 3.27 1.72 -7.99
C TYR A 55 1.93 1.11 -7.57
N LEU A 56 0.89 1.21 -8.42
CA LEU A 56 -0.36 0.51 -8.15
C LEU A 56 -0.18 -1.02 -8.22
N GLN A 57 0.64 -1.49 -9.15
CA GLN A 57 1.03 -2.91 -9.21
C GLN A 57 1.75 -3.33 -7.92
N LYS A 58 2.75 -2.58 -7.47
CA LYS A 58 3.47 -2.87 -6.20
C LYS A 58 2.53 -2.89 -4.99
N ALA A 59 1.60 -1.93 -4.89
CA ALA A 59 0.59 -1.94 -3.84
C ALA A 59 -0.28 -3.20 -3.88
N TYR A 60 -0.65 -3.67 -5.08
CA TYR A 60 -1.42 -4.91 -5.23
C TYR A 60 -0.60 -6.16 -4.86
N GLU A 61 0.68 -6.22 -5.21
CA GLU A 61 1.59 -7.31 -4.81
C GLU A 61 1.75 -7.38 -3.27
N ILE A 62 1.78 -6.22 -2.60
CA ILE A 62 1.75 -6.14 -1.14
C ILE A 62 0.44 -6.68 -0.58
N PHE A 63 -0.70 -6.32 -1.17
CA PHE A 63 -2.00 -6.92 -0.78
C PHE A 63 -1.96 -8.44 -0.87
N GLN A 64 -1.43 -9.00 -1.96
CA GLN A 64 -1.27 -10.44 -2.14
C GLN A 64 -0.38 -11.06 -1.06
N SER A 65 0.72 -10.40 -0.71
CA SER A 65 1.63 -10.84 0.36
C SER A 65 0.97 -10.84 1.73
N ILE A 66 0.15 -9.83 2.05
CA ILE A 66 -0.60 -9.79 3.32
C ILE A 66 -1.59 -10.96 3.41
N GLN A 67 -2.11 -11.48 2.29
CA GLN A 67 -3.03 -12.64 2.32
C GLN A 67 -2.39 -13.88 2.94
N LEU A 68 -1.06 -14.01 2.89
CA LEU A 68 -0.31 -15.13 3.46
C LEU A 68 -0.37 -15.16 5.00
N PHE A 69 -0.73 -14.04 5.63
CA PHE A 69 -0.87 -13.91 7.08
C PHE A 69 -2.31 -14.12 7.57
N LYS A 70 -3.25 -14.48 6.69
CA LYS A 70 -4.65 -14.69 7.09
C LYS A 70 -4.77 -15.85 8.06
N VAL A 71 -5.40 -15.57 9.21
CA VAL A 71 -5.78 -16.57 10.20
C VAL A 71 -7.30 -16.75 10.16
N PRO A 72 -7.81 -17.90 9.70
CA PRO A 72 -9.24 -18.18 9.77
C PRO A 72 -9.65 -18.46 11.22
N PHE A 73 -10.69 -17.78 11.70
CA PHE A 73 -11.24 -17.97 13.05
C PHE A 73 -12.75 -17.67 13.05
N GLU A 74 -13.56 -18.63 13.51
CA GLU A 74 -15.03 -18.51 13.60
C GLU A 74 -15.71 -17.97 12.32
N GLY A 75 -15.29 -18.49 11.15
CA GLY A 75 -15.83 -18.07 9.85
C GLY A 75 -15.36 -16.70 9.35
N ASN A 76 -14.49 -16.03 10.11
CA ASN A 76 -13.89 -14.74 9.75
C ASN A 76 -12.40 -14.90 9.44
N HIS A 77 -11.81 -13.85 8.86
CA HIS A 77 -10.37 -13.77 8.62
C HIS A 77 -9.77 -12.65 9.48
N TYR A 78 -8.76 -13.01 10.25
CA TYR A 78 -7.97 -12.08 11.05
C TYR A 78 -6.52 -12.07 10.58
N TYR A 79 -5.74 -11.18 11.17
CA TYR A 79 -4.31 -11.07 10.94
C TYR A 79 -3.57 -11.04 12.28
N PRO A 80 -2.37 -11.60 12.33
CA PRO A 80 -1.51 -11.45 13.48
C PRO A 80 -1.12 -9.98 13.70
N GLY A 81 -0.85 -9.64 14.95
CA GLY A 81 -0.14 -8.41 15.31
C GLY A 81 1.33 -8.44 14.87
N VAL A 82 2.06 -7.36 15.17
CA VAL A 82 3.48 -7.19 14.79
C VAL A 82 4.37 -8.36 15.23
N ASP A 83 4.14 -8.91 16.43
CA ASP A 83 4.96 -9.98 17.00
C ASP A 83 4.57 -11.38 16.49
N LEU A 84 3.53 -11.49 15.66
CA LEU A 84 3.01 -12.74 15.09
C LEU A 84 2.44 -13.78 16.08
N LEU A 85 2.39 -13.46 17.37
CA LEU A 85 1.95 -14.38 18.44
C LEU A 85 0.47 -14.25 18.82
N ASN A 86 -0.15 -13.10 18.52
CA ASN A 86 -1.54 -12.80 18.87
C ASN A 86 -2.27 -12.15 17.70
N LEU A 87 -3.61 -12.22 17.73
CA LEU A 87 -4.42 -11.41 16.81
C LEU A 87 -4.29 -9.93 17.21
N GLY A 88 -4.02 -9.07 16.22
CA GLY A 88 -4.03 -7.62 16.39
C GLY A 88 -5.32 -7.06 15.83
N LEU A 89 -6.02 -6.19 16.57
CA LEU A 89 -7.27 -5.55 16.11
C LEU A 89 -7.18 -4.03 15.96
N ASP A 90 -6.14 -3.42 16.53
CA ASP A 90 -5.92 -1.99 16.45
C ASP A 90 -5.38 -1.53 15.07
N PHE A 91 -5.23 -0.22 14.92
CA PHE A 91 -4.76 0.39 13.67
C PHE A 91 -3.26 0.24 13.45
N GLU A 92 -2.46 0.38 14.50
CA GLU A 92 -1.01 0.42 14.42
C GLU A 92 -0.44 -0.94 13.99
N LYS A 93 -0.88 -1.99 14.70
CA LYS A 93 -0.32 -3.34 14.69
C LYS A 93 -1.27 -4.37 14.09
N GLY A 94 -2.55 -4.05 13.96
CA GLY A 94 -3.61 -5.03 13.74
C GLY A 94 -4.48 -4.85 12.50
N LEU A 95 -5.59 -5.59 12.51
CA LEU A 95 -6.58 -5.70 11.46
C LEU A 95 -7.09 -4.34 10.96
N ALA A 96 -7.32 -3.36 11.84
CA ALA A 96 -7.91 -2.08 11.43
C ALA A 96 -7.01 -1.31 10.45
N GLY A 97 -5.70 -1.33 10.64
CA GLY A 97 -4.74 -0.69 9.74
C GLY A 97 -4.62 -1.42 8.39
N ILE A 98 -4.67 -2.75 8.42
CA ILE A 98 -4.70 -3.58 7.21
C ILE A 98 -5.95 -3.27 6.38
N LEU A 99 -7.12 -3.22 7.03
CA LEU A 99 -8.39 -2.90 6.37
C LEU A 99 -8.42 -1.47 5.83
N TYR A 100 -7.74 -0.52 6.50
CA TYR A 100 -7.60 0.83 6.00
C TYR A 100 -6.85 0.87 4.65
N PHE A 101 -5.70 0.19 4.57
CA PHE A 101 -4.96 0.02 3.32
C PHE A 101 -5.84 -0.66 2.24
N TYR A 102 -6.53 -1.76 2.57
CA TYR A 102 -7.39 -2.46 1.61
C TYR A 102 -8.51 -1.60 1.07
N LYS A 103 -9.11 -0.75 1.92
CA LYS A 103 -10.13 0.20 1.52
C LYS A 103 -9.58 1.19 0.50
N LYS A 104 -8.40 1.78 0.74
CA LYS A 104 -7.74 2.70 -0.19
C LYS A 104 -7.41 2.01 -1.52
N LEU A 105 -6.87 0.79 -1.48
CA LEU A 105 -6.55 0.01 -2.68
C LEU A 105 -7.80 -0.26 -3.53
N ASN A 106 -8.86 -0.79 -2.91
CA ASN A 106 -10.12 -1.11 -3.60
C ASN A 106 -10.78 0.14 -4.22
N GLN A 107 -10.75 1.27 -3.51
CA GLN A 107 -11.25 2.54 -4.05
C GLN A 107 -10.43 3.00 -5.27
N THR A 108 -9.11 2.90 -5.19
CA THR A 108 -8.20 3.28 -6.28
C THR A 108 -8.43 2.42 -7.51
N MET A 109 -8.52 1.09 -7.35
CA MET A 109 -8.77 0.16 -8.46
C MET A 109 -10.14 0.42 -9.12
N LYS A 110 -11.21 0.62 -8.33
CA LYS A 110 -12.54 0.95 -8.89
C LYS A 110 -12.53 2.25 -9.68
N SER A 111 -11.86 3.28 -9.18
CA SER A 111 -11.75 4.56 -9.89
C SER A 111 -11.02 4.39 -11.22
N LYS A 112 -9.98 3.56 -11.27
CA LYS A 112 -9.25 3.22 -12.49
C LYS A 112 -10.09 2.41 -13.49
N ASP A 113 -10.82 1.39 -13.03
CA ASP A 113 -11.69 0.60 -13.91
C ASP A 113 -12.78 1.47 -14.54
N ASN A 114 -13.36 2.39 -13.77
CA ASN A 114 -14.34 3.34 -14.27
C ASN A 114 -13.77 4.31 -15.33
N SER A 115 -12.52 4.77 -15.17
CA SER A 115 -11.89 5.65 -16.17
C SER A 115 -11.58 4.90 -17.47
N LEU A 116 -11.21 3.62 -17.40
CA LEU A 116 -11.01 2.77 -18.57
C LEU A 116 -12.33 2.55 -19.35
N LEU A 117 -13.44 2.28 -18.65
CA LEU A 117 -14.76 2.09 -19.27
C LEU A 117 -15.28 3.35 -19.98
N GLN A 118 -14.99 4.53 -19.43
CA GLN A 118 -15.33 5.82 -20.08
C GLN A 118 -14.52 6.05 -21.36
N ASN A 119 -13.26 5.61 -21.41
CA ASN A 119 -12.38 5.78 -22.56
C ASN A 119 -12.65 4.79 -23.70
N THR A 120 -13.32 3.67 -23.44
CA THR A 120 -13.69 2.65 -24.44
C THR A 120 -15.08 2.84 -25.05
N SER A 121 -15.86 3.81 -24.57
CA SER A 121 -17.24 4.06 -25.00
C SER A 121 -17.36 5.09 -26.14
N CYS A 122 -16.31 5.24 -26.95
CA CYS A 122 -16.25 6.19 -28.07
C CYS A 122 -16.20 5.47 -29.42
#